data_AF-A0A7S3KYV3-F1
#
_entry.id   AF-A0A7S3KYV3-F1
#
_cell.length_a   1.000
_cell.length_b   1.000
_cell.length_c   1.000
_cell.angle_alpha   90.00
_cell.angle_beta   90.00
_cell.angle_gamma   90.00
#
_symmetry.space_group_name_H-M   'P 1'
#
loop_
_entity.id
_entity.type
_entity.pdbx_description
1 polymer ?
#
loop_
_entity_poly.entity_id
_entity_poly.type
_entity_poly.pdbx_seq_one_letter_code
_entity_poly.pdbx_strand_id
1 'polypeptide(L)'
;MTPTEQTSLLDTGSSSSIHAHHHHYHHQHPTTKTLHHQDSHSKHLGEDVPLYARPRQRQRWDDEQILPHVNWGDLFFDLFYVAAAYNLAMILKESTSLEGLLYFGCCYMAIIMIWYEKLAWDARFAPDDNIFHRLTELVHHVILGMAIQHVRPVSLMKYTCRG
;
A
#
# COMPACT_ATOMS: atom_id res chain seq x y z
N MET A 1 -5.62 82.81 15.55
CA MET A 1 -4.60 82.01 16.26
C MET A 1 -4.98 80.55 16.10
N THR A 2 -4.07 79.75 15.53
CA THR A 2 -4.04 78.27 15.46
C THR A 2 -4.10 77.63 16.86
N PRO A 3 -4.11 76.28 17.04
CA PRO A 3 -4.56 75.09 16.25
C PRO A 3 -5.51 74.20 17.13
N THR A 4 -5.98 72.99 16.76
CA THR A 4 -5.40 71.65 17.09
C THR A 4 -6.58 70.64 16.97
N GLU A 5 -6.63 69.67 16.05
CA GLU A 5 -6.04 68.31 16.06
C GLU A 5 -6.84 67.23 16.85
N GLN A 6 -7.06 66.09 16.17
CA GLN A 6 -7.36 64.71 16.66
C GLN A 6 -8.79 64.45 17.22
N THR A 7 -9.45 63.31 17.03
CA THR A 7 -8.94 61.92 17.05
C THR A 7 -9.96 60.95 16.43
N SER A 8 -9.42 59.88 15.85
CA SER A 8 -10.06 58.63 15.39
C SER A 8 -10.88 57.88 16.44
N LEU A 9 -11.93 57.16 16.03
CA LEU A 9 -12.18 55.79 16.48
C LEU A 9 -13.20 55.06 15.56
N LEU A 10 -12.70 54.04 14.87
CA LEU A 10 -13.49 52.99 14.22
C LEU A 10 -13.80 51.92 15.28
N ASP A 11 -15.08 51.73 15.60
CA ASP A 11 -15.62 50.54 16.29
C ASP A 11 -16.34 49.69 15.21
N THR A 12 -15.76 48.59 14.72
CA THR A 12 -15.74 47.22 15.26
C THR A 12 -17.10 46.54 15.36
N GLY A 13 -17.24 45.45 14.59
CA GLY A 13 -17.81 44.20 15.10
C GLY A 13 -19.30 43.96 14.83
N SER A 14 -19.68 43.77 13.57
CA SER A 14 -20.96 43.12 13.25
C SER A 14 -20.88 41.64 13.61
N SER A 15 -21.53 41.30 14.72
CA SER A 15 -21.62 39.96 15.30
C SER A 15 -22.41 39.03 14.39
N SER A 16 -21.69 38.22 13.61
CA SER A 16 -22.28 37.13 12.83
C SER A 16 -22.55 35.96 13.78
N SER A 17 -23.81 35.79 14.13
CA SER A 17 -24.34 34.65 14.88
C SER A 17 -24.02 33.35 14.13
N ILE A 18 -22.97 32.66 14.58
CA ILE A 18 -22.68 31.29 14.17
C ILE A 18 -23.72 30.41 14.86
N HIS A 19 -24.74 30.05 14.09
CA HIS A 19 -25.75 29.08 14.47
C HIS A 19 -25.05 27.70 14.49
N ALA A 20 -24.50 27.35 15.65
CA ALA A 20 -23.97 26.03 15.93
C ALA A 20 -25.14 25.03 15.86
N HIS A 21 -25.29 24.40 14.70
CA HIS A 21 -26.17 23.25 14.52
C HIS A 21 -25.59 22.12 15.38
N HIS A 22 -26.06 22.03 16.62
CA HIS A 22 -25.81 20.94 17.54
C HIS A 22 -26.36 19.67 16.87
N HIS A 23 -25.51 18.97 16.12
CA HIS A 23 -25.79 17.59 15.75
C HIS A 23 -25.86 16.81 17.05
N HIS A 24 -27.09 16.59 17.51
CA HIS A 24 -27.41 15.57 18.49
C HIS A 24 -26.90 14.25 17.91
N TYR A 25 -25.67 13.88 18.27
CA TYR A 25 -25.25 12.50 18.24
C TYR A 25 -26.19 11.80 19.20
N HIS A 26 -27.19 11.14 18.64
CA HIS A 26 -27.92 10.10 19.34
C HIS A 26 -26.85 9.11 19.78
N HIS A 27 -26.48 9.17 21.06
CA HIS A 27 -25.92 8.04 21.77
C HIS A 27 -26.97 6.93 21.66
N GLN A 28 -26.89 6.16 20.57
CA GLN A 28 -27.51 4.87 20.52
C GLN A 28 -26.80 4.08 21.61
N HIS A 29 -27.54 3.82 22.69
CA HIS A 29 -27.20 2.79 23.63
C HIS A 29 -26.71 1.57 22.85
N PRO A 30 -25.58 0.95 23.23
CA PRO A 30 -25.24 -0.36 22.74
C PRO A 30 -26.40 -1.26 23.17
N THR A 31 -27.32 -1.52 22.25
CA THR A 31 -28.18 -2.68 22.35
C THR A 31 -27.20 -3.82 22.45
N THR A 32 -27.26 -4.49 23.59
CA THR A 32 -26.59 -5.74 23.90
C THR A 32 -26.89 -6.68 22.74
N LYS A 33 -26.09 -6.61 21.67
CA LYS A 33 -25.99 -7.67 20.68
C LYS A 33 -25.46 -8.81 21.51
N THR A 34 -26.39 -9.67 21.87
CA THR A 34 -26.19 -10.97 22.45
C THR A 34 -24.87 -11.47 21.92
N LEU A 35 -23.88 -11.51 22.81
CA LEU A 35 -22.58 -12.09 22.58
C LEU A 35 -22.91 -13.52 22.16
N HIS A 36 -23.00 -13.76 20.85
CA HIS A 36 -22.89 -15.09 20.31
C HIS A 36 -21.45 -15.45 20.60
N HIS A 37 -21.27 -15.94 21.83
CA HIS A 37 -20.10 -16.59 22.31
C HIS A 37 -19.70 -17.54 21.21
N GLN A 38 -18.58 -17.18 20.63
CA GLN A 38 -17.91 -17.84 19.56
C GLN A 38 -17.61 -19.25 20.07
N ASP A 39 -18.48 -20.20 19.72
CA ASP A 39 -18.16 -21.63 19.73
C ASP A 39 -17.14 -21.88 18.60
N SER A 40 -15.97 -21.25 18.69
CA SER A 40 -14.78 -21.52 17.87
C SER A 40 -14.02 -22.72 18.42
N HIS A 41 -14.76 -23.76 18.83
CA HIS A 41 -14.25 -25.07 19.21
C HIS A 41 -15.11 -26.15 18.54
N SER A 42 -15.20 -26.12 17.21
CA SER A 42 -15.65 -27.29 16.46
C SER A 42 -15.08 -27.32 15.05
N LYS A 43 -14.30 -28.39 14.81
CA LYS A 43 -14.00 -29.02 13.52
C LYS A 43 -12.85 -28.46 12.69
N HIS A 44 -11.65 -28.76 13.19
CA HIS A 44 -10.43 -29.01 12.40
C HIS A 44 -10.55 -30.27 11.51
N LEU A 45 -11.65 -30.44 10.78
CA LEU A 45 -11.89 -31.57 9.89
C LEU A 45 -12.36 -31.05 8.53
N GLY A 46 -11.39 -30.78 7.65
CA GLY A 46 -11.61 -30.65 6.21
C GLY A 46 -12.53 -29.49 5.82
N GLU A 47 -12.27 -28.27 6.29
CA GLU A 47 -12.91 -27.10 5.70
C GLU A 47 -12.32 -26.91 4.30
N ASP A 48 -13.10 -27.28 3.28
CA ASP A 48 -12.74 -27.18 1.87
C ASP A 48 -12.40 -25.71 1.56
N VAL A 49 -11.10 -25.42 1.47
CA VAL A 49 -10.61 -24.11 1.04
C VAL A 49 -11.17 -23.87 -0.37
N PRO A 50 -12.04 -22.86 -0.57
CA PRO A 50 -12.68 -22.69 -1.86
C PRO A 50 -11.60 -22.40 -2.90
N LEU A 51 -11.72 -23.06 -4.06
CA LEU A 51 -10.77 -22.90 -5.16
C LEU A 51 -10.63 -21.42 -5.55
N TYR A 52 -11.75 -20.71 -5.57
CA TYR A 52 -11.84 -19.29 -5.88
C TYR A 52 -12.98 -18.64 -5.08
N ALA A 53 -12.69 -17.48 -4.49
CA ALA A 53 -13.70 -16.54 -4.03
C ALA A 53 -13.41 -15.15 -4.61
N ARG A 54 -14.40 -14.27 -4.67
CA ARG A 54 -14.21 -12.90 -5.16
C ARG A 54 -13.37 -12.11 -4.13
N PRO A 55 -12.43 -11.25 -4.57
CA PRO A 55 -11.63 -10.43 -3.67
C PRO A 55 -12.52 -9.64 -2.71
N ARG A 56 -12.33 -9.85 -1.40
CA ARG A 56 -13.06 -9.11 -0.37
C ARG A 56 -12.33 -7.81 -0.04
N GLN A 57 -13.09 -6.73 0.14
CA GLN A 57 -12.52 -5.47 0.61
C GLN A 57 -11.94 -5.64 2.02
N ARG A 58 -10.72 -5.13 2.25
CA ARG A 58 -9.98 -5.32 3.51
C ARG A 58 -10.68 -4.74 4.72
N GLN A 59 -11.18 -3.52 4.60
CA GLN A 59 -11.89 -2.82 5.66
C GLN A 59 -13.05 -2.05 5.05
N ARG A 60 -14.26 -2.28 5.56
CA ARG A 60 -15.43 -1.46 5.24
C ARG A 60 -15.55 -0.33 6.25
N TRP A 61 -16.21 0.73 5.83
CA TRP A 61 -16.57 1.82 6.74
C TRP A 61 -17.56 1.29 7.78
N ASP A 62 -17.36 1.63 9.06
CA ASP A 62 -18.19 1.20 10.20
C ASP A 62 -18.04 -0.28 10.63
N ASP A 63 -17.12 -1.04 10.02
CA ASP A 63 -16.75 -2.38 10.48
C ASP A 63 -15.67 -2.31 11.58
N GLU A 64 -15.71 -3.26 12.52
CA GLU A 64 -14.70 -3.40 13.56
C GLU A 64 -13.31 -3.62 12.94
N GLN A 65 -12.33 -2.83 13.38
CA GLN A 65 -10.98 -2.90 12.87
C GLN A 65 -10.29 -4.16 13.39
N ILE A 66 -10.33 -5.23 12.60
CA ILE A 66 -9.56 -6.44 12.88
C ILE A 66 -8.13 -6.21 12.41
N LEU A 67 -7.18 -6.27 13.33
CA LEU A 67 -5.77 -6.19 12.98
C LEU A 67 -5.41 -7.40 12.11
N PRO A 68 -4.90 -7.19 10.88
CA PRO A 68 -4.60 -8.32 10.01
C PRO A 68 -3.51 -9.17 10.63
N HIS A 69 -3.69 -10.49 10.56
CA HIS A 69 -2.63 -11.43 10.90
C HIS A 69 -1.42 -11.21 10.00
N VAL A 70 -0.23 -11.53 10.49
CA VAL A 70 1.02 -11.39 9.74
C VAL A 70 0.93 -12.21 8.45
N ASN A 71 1.04 -11.52 7.31
CA ASN A 71 1.13 -12.16 6.01
C ASN A 71 2.60 -12.42 5.67
N TRP A 72 3.01 -13.69 5.75
CA TRP A 72 4.37 -14.10 5.40
C TRP A 72 4.71 -13.83 3.92
N GLY A 73 3.71 -13.85 3.03
CA GLY A 73 3.91 -13.54 1.62
C GLY A 73 4.46 -12.13 1.40
N ASP A 74 3.95 -11.15 2.15
CA ASP A 74 4.40 -9.76 2.07
C ASP A 74 5.84 -9.62 2.57
N LEU A 75 6.22 -10.38 3.60
CA LEU A 75 7.60 -10.40 4.10
C LEU A 75 8.59 -10.97 3.06
N PHE A 76 8.21 -12.04 2.34
CA PHE A 76 9.02 -12.59 1.28
C PHE A 76 9.13 -11.64 0.08
N PHE A 77 8.01 -10.99 -0.28
CA PHE A 77 7.98 -9.98 -1.33
C PHE A 77 9.00 -8.85 -1.07
N ASP A 78 9.00 -8.31 0.15
CA ASP A 78 9.94 -7.25 0.55
C ASP A 78 11.40 -7.70 0.40
N LEU A 79 11.71 -8.96 0.75
CA LEU A 79 13.06 -9.50 0.61
C LEU A 79 13.51 -9.56 -0.85
N PHE A 80 12.64 -9.99 -1.76
CA PHE A 80 12.92 -9.99 -3.20
C PHE A 80 13.07 -8.57 -3.75
N TYR A 81 12.22 -7.65 -3.30
CA TYR A 81 12.28 -6.25 -3.71
C TYR A 81 13.61 -5.59 -3.31
N VAL A 82 14.06 -5.80 -2.07
CA VAL A 82 15.36 -5.28 -1.60
C VAL A 82 16.52 -5.93 -2.34
N ALA A 83 16.46 -7.24 -2.63
CA ALA A 83 17.46 -7.92 -3.45
C ALA A 83 17.51 -7.34 -4.88
N ALA A 84 16.35 -7.02 -5.47
CA ALA A 84 16.26 -6.36 -6.77
C ALA A 84 16.95 -4.98 -6.75
N ALA A 85 16.62 -4.16 -5.74
CA ALA A 85 17.20 -2.84 -5.57
C ALA A 85 18.72 -2.91 -5.37
N TYR A 86 19.21 -3.88 -4.61
CA TYR A 86 20.64 -4.13 -4.43
C TYR A 86 21.33 -4.46 -5.75
N ASN A 87 20.79 -5.41 -6.53
CA ASN A 87 21.34 -5.78 -7.84
C ASN A 87 21.35 -4.59 -8.80
N LEU A 88 20.29 -3.77 -8.76
CA LEU A 88 20.19 -2.60 -9.60
C LEU A 88 21.19 -1.50 -9.21
N ALA A 89 21.45 -1.32 -7.91
CA ALA A 89 22.46 -0.39 -7.40
C ALA A 89 23.88 -0.79 -7.86
N MET A 90 24.16 -2.09 -8.01
CA MET A 90 25.44 -2.57 -8.53
C MET A 90 25.70 -2.11 -9.97
N ILE A 91 24.67 -1.99 -10.81
CA ILE A 91 24.80 -1.44 -12.17
C ILE A 91 25.27 0.02 -12.13
N LEU A 92 24.71 0.81 -11.21
CA LEU A 92 25.09 2.21 -11.05
C LEU A 92 26.53 2.36 -10.54
N LYS A 93 26.96 1.44 -9.67
CA LYS A 93 28.34 1.39 -9.16
C LYS A 93 29.36 1.06 -10.26
N GLU A 94 29.03 0.16 -11.17
CA GLU A 94 29.95 -0.29 -12.24
C GLU A 94 30.05 0.70 -13.41
N SER A 95 28.95 1.38 -13.73
CA SER A 95 28.90 2.34 -14.85
C SER A 95 28.15 3.61 -14.50
N THR A 96 28.86 4.62 -14.02
CA THR A 96 28.37 6.00 -13.85
C THR A 96 28.32 6.78 -15.17
N SER A 97 27.90 6.11 -16.26
CA SER A 97 27.63 6.76 -17.54
C SER A 97 26.16 7.14 -17.66
N LEU A 98 25.83 8.09 -18.55
CA LEU A 98 24.44 8.44 -18.84
C LEU A 98 23.63 7.24 -19.36
N GLU A 99 24.26 6.37 -20.15
CA GLU A 99 23.68 5.11 -20.64
C GLU A 99 23.34 4.17 -19.48
N GLY A 100 24.26 3.97 -18.53
CA GLY A 100 24.01 3.17 -17.33
C GLY A 100 22.91 3.75 -16.44
N LEU A 101 22.84 5.08 -16.34
CA LEU A 101 21.79 5.77 -15.58
C LEU A 101 20.41 5.62 -16.23
N LEU A 102 20.32 5.68 -17.57
CA LEU A 102 19.06 5.48 -18.28
C LEU A 102 18.59 4.02 -18.19
N TYR A 103 19.51 3.06 -18.33
CA TYR A 103 19.22 1.64 -18.13
C TYR A 103 18.74 1.36 -16.69
N PHE A 104 19.46 1.90 -15.69
CA PHE A 104 19.05 1.87 -14.29
C PHE A 104 17.64 2.44 -14.11
N GLY A 105 17.36 3.61 -14.67
CA GLY A 105 16.07 4.29 -14.53
C GLY A 105 14.92 3.48 -15.12
N CYS A 106 15.09 2.90 -16.30
CA CYS A 106 14.07 2.03 -16.92
C CYS A 106 13.80 0.78 -16.08
N CYS A 107 14.85 0.10 -15.60
CA CYS A 107 14.69 -1.08 -14.74
C CYS A 107 14.09 -0.73 -13.38
N TYR A 108 14.51 0.37 -12.77
CA TYR A 108 13.94 0.87 -11.51
C TYR A 108 12.46 1.18 -11.65
N MET A 109 12.08 1.83 -12.75
CA MET A 109 10.69 2.17 -13.03
C MET A 109 9.81 0.92 -13.17
N ALA A 110 10.30 -0.13 -13.83
CA ALA A 110 9.57 -1.40 -13.90
C ALA A 110 9.36 -2.03 -12.51
N ILE A 111 10.41 -2.02 -11.68
CA ILE A 111 10.37 -2.59 -10.32
C ILE A 111 9.42 -1.80 -9.41
N ILE A 112 9.49 -0.46 -9.40
CA ILE A 112 8.63 0.36 -8.55
C ILE A 112 7.15 0.28 -8.96
N MET A 113 6.85 0.13 -10.26
CA MET A 113 5.48 -0.04 -10.74
C MET A 113 4.86 -1.34 -10.22
N ILE A 114 5.61 -2.45 -10.25
CA ILE A 114 5.17 -3.73 -9.68
C ILE A 114 4.90 -3.61 -8.18
N TRP A 115 5.81 -2.96 -7.45
CA TRP A 115 5.64 -2.72 -6.01
C TRP A 115 4.42 -1.86 -5.69
N TYR A 116 4.20 -0.81 -6.47
CA TYR A 116 3.03 0.05 -6.31
C TYR A 116 1.72 -0.69 -6.58
N GLU A 117 1.66 -1.51 -7.63
CA GLU A 117 0.48 -2.35 -7.92
C GLU A 117 0.19 -3.34 -6.78
N LYS A 118 1.23 -3.98 -6.23
CA LYS A 118 1.09 -4.87 -5.07
C LYS A 118 0.55 -4.14 -3.85
N LEU A 119 1.14 -3.01 -3.48
CA LEU A 119 0.67 -2.22 -2.34
C LEU A 119 -0.75 -1.69 -2.53
N ALA A 120 -1.08 -1.22 -3.73
CA ALA A 120 -2.43 -0.74 -4.03
C ALA A 120 -3.46 -1.88 -3.90
N TRP A 121 -3.08 -3.10 -4.29
CA TRP A 121 -3.91 -4.29 -4.10
C TRP A 121 -4.09 -4.63 -2.61
N ASP A 122 -3.00 -4.69 -1.85
CA ASP A 122 -3.02 -5.04 -0.41
C ASP A 122 -3.75 -4.00 0.45
N ALA A 123 -3.69 -2.73 0.05
CA ALA A 123 -4.42 -1.67 0.72
C ALA A 123 -5.94 -1.83 0.53
N ARG A 124 -6.38 -2.40 -0.60
CA ARG A 124 -7.79 -2.49 -0.97
C ARG A 124 -8.44 -3.81 -0.57
N PHE A 125 -7.73 -4.93 -0.69
CA PHE A 125 -8.30 -6.26 -0.54
C PHE A 125 -7.74 -7.01 0.66
N ALA A 126 -8.60 -7.81 1.32
CA ALA A 126 -8.15 -8.75 2.33
C ALA A 126 -7.44 -9.92 1.66
N PRO A 127 -6.32 -10.41 2.22
CA PRO A 127 -5.78 -11.70 1.82
C PRO A 127 -6.79 -12.78 2.22
N ASP A 128 -7.56 -13.26 1.25
CA ASP A 128 -8.44 -14.41 1.44
C ASP A 128 -7.63 -15.70 1.24
N ASP A 129 -7.88 -16.74 2.05
CA ASP A 129 -7.12 -17.99 2.04
C ASP A 129 -7.35 -18.89 0.81
N ASN A 130 -7.86 -18.36 -0.29
CA ASN A 130 -8.22 -19.12 -1.49
C ASN A 130 -6.97 -19.59 -2.25
N ILE A 131 -7.03 -20.80 -2.80
CA ILE A 131 -5.93 -21.42 -3.54
C ILE A 131 -5.53 -20.57 -4.76
N PHE A 132 -6.51 -20.05 -5.51
CA PHE A 132 -6.23 -19.25 -6.71
C PHE A 132 -5.48 -17.95 -6.42
N HIS A 133 -5.78 -17.28 -5.30
CA HIS A 133 -5.11 -16.02 -4.93
C HIS A 133 -3.66 -16.31 -4.54
N ARG A 134 -3.44 -17.34 -3.72
CA ARG A 134 -2.09 -17.79 -3.33
C ARG A 134 -1.24 -18.24 -4.53
N LEU A 135 -1.84 -18.96 -5.48
CA LEU A 135 -1.15 -19.35 -6.72
C LEU A 135 -0.79 -18.15 -7.58
N THR A 136 -1.69 -17.18 -7.70
CA THR A 136 -1.44 -15.96 -8.48
C THR A 136 -0.31 -15.13 -7.85
N GLU A 137 -0.32 -15.00 -6.53
CA GLU A 137 0.79 -14.40 -5.79
C GLU A 137 2.10 -15.16 -6.03
N LEU A 138 2.11 -16.48 -5.91
CA LEU A 138 3.30 -17.29 -6.15
C LEU A 138 3.86 -17.10 -7.57
N VAL A 139 2.99 -17.14 -8.59
CA VAL A 139 3.38 -16.92 -9.98
C VAL A 139 3.96 -15.52 -10.17
N HIS A 140 3.35 -14.50 -9.55
CA HIS A 140 3.87 -13.14 -9.57
C HIS A 140 5.27 -13.05 -8.97
N HIS A 141 5.51 -13.68 -7.82
CA HIS A 141 6.83 -13.73 -7.17
C HIS A 141 7.87 -14.45 -8.04
N VAL A 142 7.50 -15.56 -8.68
CA VAL A 142 8.40 -16.30 -9.58
C VAL A 142 8.77 -15.44 -10.80
N ILE A 143 7.79 -14.77 -11.42
CA ILE A 143 8.05 -13.87 -12.55
C ILE A 143 8.96 -12.72 -12.13
N LEU A 144 8.70 -12.09 -10.98
CA LEU A 144 9.53 -11.03 -10.44
C LEU A 144 10.96 -11.52 -10.17
N GLY A 145 11.12 -12.66 -9.50
CA GLY A 145 12.42 -13.28 -9.23
C GLY A 145 13.19 -13.60 -10.51
N MET A 146 12.52 -14.14 -11.53
CA MET A 146 13.13 -14.39 -12.84
C MET A 146 13.53 -13.09 -13.54
N ALA A 147 12.68 -12.05 -13.51
CA ALA A 147 12.98 -10.76 -14.10
C ALA A 147 14.23 -10.15 -13.45
N ILE A 148 14.33 -10.19 -12.12
CA ILE A 148 15.49 -9.71 -11.36
C ILE A 148 16.76 -10.48 -11.74
N GLN A 149 16.69 -11.81 -11.87
CA GLN A 149 17.85 -12.63 -12.26
C GLN A 149 18.35 -12.30 -13.68
N HIS A 150 17.48 -11.81 -14.56
CA HIS A 150 17.84 -11.41 -15.92
C HIS A 150 18.41 -9.98 -16.00
N VAL A 151 18.28 -9.17 -14.95
CA VAL A 151 18.96 -7.87 -14.86
C VAL A 151 20.47 -8.14 -14.69
N ARG A 152 21.22 -8.04 -15.79
CA ARG A 152 22.68 -8.25 -15.83
C ARG A 152 23.40 -6.91 -16.06
N PRO A 153 24.64 -6.77 -15.58
CA PRO A 153 25.44 -5.58 -15.82
C PRO A 153 25.70 -5.37 -17.32
N VAL A 154 25.69 -4.10 -17.74
CA VAL A 154 25.80 -3.64 -19.13
C VAL A 154 27.10 -4.10 -19.81
N SER A 155 28.13 -4.44 -19.02
CA SER A 155 29.38 -5.02 -19.49
C SER A 155 29.18 -6.27 -20.34
N LEU A 156 28.14 -7.08 -20.09
CA LEU A 156 27.82 -8.27 -20.89
C LEU A 156 27.19 -7.93 -22.26
N MET A 157 26.57 -6.76 -22.40
CA MET A 157 25.86 -6.33 -23.62
C MET A 157 26.82 -5.85 -24.72
N LYS A 158 28.05 -5.45 -24.36
CA LYS A 158 29.04 -4.94 -25.30
C LYS A 158 29.80 -6.03 -26.07
N TYR A 159 29.73 -7.30 -25.63
CA TYR A 159 30.51 -8.40 -26.25
C TYR A 159 29.72 -9.28 -27.22
N THR A 160 28.41 -9.10 -27.35
CA THR A 160 27.56 -9.93 -28.23
C THR A 160 27.66 -9.59 -29.73
N CYS A 161 28.40 -8.53 -30.11
CA CYS A 161 28.55 -8.12 -31.52
C CYS A 161 29.92 -8.45 -32.15
N ARG A 162 30.73 -9.34 -31.54
CA ARG A 162 31.90 -9.94 -32.21
C ARG A 162 31.70 -11.44 -32.37
N GLY A 163 30.94 -11.82 -33.39
CA GLY A 163 30.79 -13.19 -33.90
C GLY A 163 30.95 -13.17 -35.41
#